data_AF-A0A1G1TF47-F1
#
_entry.id   AF-A0A1G1TF47-F1
#
_cell.length_a   1.000
_cell.length_b   1.000
_cell.length_c   1.000
_cell.angle_alpha   90.00
_cell.angle_beta   90.00
_cell.angle_gamma   90.00
#
_symmetry.space_group_name_H-M   'P 1'
#
loop_
_entity.id
_entity.type
_entity.pdbx_description
1 polymer ?
#
loop_
_entity_poly.entity_id
_entity_poly.type
_entity_poly.pdbx_seq_one_letter_code
_entity_poly.pdbx_strand_id
1 'polypeptide(L)'
;MAFAATCLYTAAFLATVLLHELAHALTALAVGVHPTLFNSHVDAPPAGPRPEILIALAGPVFSLAQGVAALVLAARGRSTGPGPYLGCFWGYSAL
;
A
#
# COMPACT_ATOMS: atom_id res chain seq x y z
N MET A 1 -20.00 1.92 16.58
CA MET A 1 -18.74 1.16 16.35
C MET A 1 -18.48 0.92 14.86
N ALA A 2 -19.44 0.41 14.07
CA ALA A 2 -19.25 0.17 12.64
C ALA A 2 -18.86 1.43 11.83
N PHE A 3 -19.54 2.57 12.04
CA PHE A 3 -19.25 3.82 11.33
C PHE A 3 -17.78 4.27 11.49
N ALA A 4 -17.27 4.31 12.72
CA ALA A 4 -15.90 4.71 12.99
C ALA A 4 -14.87 3.76 12.33
N ALA A 5 -15.15 2.44 12.36
CA ALA A 5 -14.31 1.45 11.69
C ALA A 5 -14.32 1.64 10.16
N THR A 6 -15.49 1.93 9.57
CA THR A 6 -15.60 2.26 8.14
C THR A 6 -14.83 3.53 7.79
N CYS A 7 -14.98 4.60 8.56
CA CYS A 7 -14.23 5.84 8.33
C CYS A 7 -12.72 5.62 8.41
N LEU A 8 -12.26 4.85 9.40
CA LEU A 8 -10.84 4.55 9.58
C LEU A 8 -10.31 3.67 8.43
N TYR A 9 -11.07 2.67 8.00
CA TYR A 9 -10.73 1.84 6.85
C TYR A 9 -10.62 2.69 5.58
N THR A 10 -11.62 3.53 5.30
CA THR A 10 -11.61 4.41 4.13
C THR A 10 -10.43 5.37 4.16
N ALA A 11 -10.14 5.97 5.32
CA ALA A 11 -8.98 6.85 5.47
C ALA A 11 -7.66 6.11 5.23
N ALA A 12 -7.50 4.90 5.79
CA ALA A 12 -6.31 4.07 5.59
C ALA A 12 -6.14 3.62 4.14
N PHE A 13 -7.24 3.28 3.46
CA PHE A 13 -7.24 2.93 2.05
C PHE A 13 -6.79 4.11 1.19
N LEU A 14 -7.41 5.29 1.37
CA LEU A 14 -7.04 6.51 0.63
C LEU A 14 -5.58 6.90 0.90
N ALA A 15 -5.13 6.85 2.16
CA ALA A 15 -3.73 7.10 2.50
C ALA A 15 -2.79 6.12 1.80
N THR A 16 -3.15 4.84 1.73
CA THR A 16 -2.35 3.82 1.03
C THR A 16 -2.26 4.10 -0.46
N VAL A 17 -3.37 4.46 -1.11
CA VAL A 17 -3.36 4.82 -2.54
C VAL A 17 -2.51 6.05 -2.79
N LEU A 18 -2.65 7.10 -1.98
CA LEU A 18 -1.85 8.32 -2.14
C LEU A 18 -0.35 8.04 -1.97
N LEU A 19 0.03 7.23 -0.99
CA LEU A 19 1.43 6.85 -0.78
C LEU A 19 1.95 5.90 -1.88
N HIS A 20 1.10 5.04 -2.44
CA HIS A 20 1.41 4.17 -3.58
C HIS A 20 1.79 5.00 -4.81
N GLU A 21 0.92 5.95 -5.18
CA GLU A 21 1.16 6.85 -6.31
C GLU A 21 2.34 7.79 -6.05
N LEU A 22 2.51 8.26 -4.80
CA LEU A 22 3.68 9.04 -4.42
C LEU A 22 4.98 8.25 -4.63
N ALA A 23 5.01 6.95 -4.33
CA ALA A 23 6.18 6.11 -4.55
C ALA A 23 6.53 5.99 -6.05
N HIS A 24 5.53 5.86 -6.92
CA HIS A 24 5.72 5.95 -8.37
C HIS A 24 6.33 7.29 -8.78
N ALA A 25 5.75 8.40 -8.31
CA ALA A 25 6.20 9.76 -8.67
C ALA A 25 7.63 10.06 -8.16
N LEU A 26 7.96 9.70 -6.92
CA LEU A 26 9.30 9.90 -6.36
C LEU A 26 10.35 9.07 -7.11
N THR A 27 10.00 7.84 -7.49
CA THR A 27 10.90 6.98 -8.28
C THR A 27 11.12 7.55 -9.68
N ALA A 28 10.06 8.06 -10.33
CA ALA A 28 10.16 8.73 -11.61
C ALA A 28 11.09 9.95 -11.54
N LEU A 29 10.94 10.80 -10.52
CA LEU A 29 11.84 11.92 -10.26
C LEU A 29 13.29 11.47 -10.04
N ALA A 30 13.50 10.39 -9.29
CA ALA A 30 14.84 9.86 -9.00
C ALA A 30 15.56 9.31 -10.25
N VAL A 31 14.81 8.82 -11.24
CA VAL A 31 15.37 8.37 -12.54
C VAL A 31 15.38 9.48 -13.60
N GLY A 32 15.12 10.73 -13.22
CA GLY A 32 15.23 11.91 -14.09
C GLY A 32 13.99 12.19 -14.95
N VAL A 33 12.85 11.58 -14.63
CA VAL A 33 11.57 11.79 -15.33
C VAL A 33 10.72 12.75 -14.50
N HIS A 34 9.98 13.64 -15.16
CA HIS A 34 9.09 14.59 -14.50
C HIS A 34 7.64 14.11 -14.58
N PRO A 35 7.14 13.39 -13.56
CA PRO A 35 5.76 12.91 -13.53
C PRO A 35 4.77 14.01 -13.15
N THR A 36 3.51 13.80 -13.50
CA THR A 36 2.35 14.48 -12.91
C THR A 36 1.65 13.50 -11.97
N LEU A 37 1.54 13.88 -10.69
CA LEU A 37 0.90 13.06 -9.65
C LEU A 37 -0.59 13.45 -9.54
N PHE A 38 -1.47 12.48 -9.77
CA PHE A 38 -2.89 12.58 -9.49
C PHE A 38 -3.26 11.76 -8.24
N ASN A 39 -4.52 11.86 -7.81
CA ASN A 39 -4.98 11.21 -6.59
C ASN A 39 -4.97 9.68 -6.64
N SER A 40 -4.96 9.08 -7.84
CA SER A 40 -5.08 7.63 -8.04
C SER A 40 -4.29 7.11 -9.23
N HIS A 41 -3.41 7.93 -9.80
CA HIS A 41 -2.50 7.51 -10.87
C HIS A 41 -1.34 8.51 -10.97
N VAL A 42 -0.26 8.08 -11.61
CA VAL A 42 0.85 8.91 -12.02
C VAL A 42 1.01 8.85 -13.53
N ASP A 43 1.03 10.01 -14.17
CA ASP A 43 1.40 10.14 -15.56
C ASP A 43 2.88 10.53 -15.65
N ALA A 44 3.69 9.71 -16.32
CA ALA A 44 5.09 9.98 -16.55
C ALA A 44 5.41 9.82 -18.05
N PRO A 45 6.24 10.70 -18.63
CA PRO A 45 6.79 10.48 -19.97
C PRO A 45 7.47 9.11 -20.07
N PRO A 46 7.45 8.46 -21.25
CA PRO A 46 8.19 7.22 -21.46
C PRO A 46 9.66 7.41 -21.10
N ALA A 47 10.17 6.46 -20.34
CA ALA A 47 11.57 6.39 -19.98
C ALA A 47 12.09 5.04 -20.47
N GLY A 48 13.40 4.87 -20.68
CA GLY A 48 13.91 3.59 -21.17
C GLY A 48 13.39 2.38 -20.34
N PRO A 49 13.50 1.15 -20.86
CA PRO A 49 12.83 -0.02 -20.26
C PRO A 49 13.20 -0.27 -18.79
N ARG A 50 14.41 0.10 -18.37
CA ARG A 50 14.85 -0.04 -16.97
C ARG A 50 14.13 0.95 -16.03
N PRO A 51 14.19 2.28 -16.26
CA PRO A 51 13.36 3.25 -15.55
C PRO A 51 11.88 2.88 -15.45
N GLU A 52 11.26 2.43 -16.55
CA GLU A 52 9.84 2.04 -16.55
C GLU A 52 9.54 0.89 -15.59
N ILE A 53 10.38 -0.15 -15.58
CA ILE A 53 10.25 -1.27 -14.63
C ILE A 53 10.41 -0.79 -13.18
N LEU A 54 11.40 0.06 -12.90
CA LEU A 54 11.63 0.59 -11.57
C LEU A 54 10.45 1.42 -11.08
N ILE A 55 9.94 2.31 -11.93
CA ILE A 55 8.76 3.12 -11.63
C ILE A 55 7.57 2.19 -11.39
N ALA A 56 7.28 1.24 -12.29
CA ALA A 56 6.13 0.33 -12.18
C ALA A 56 6.15 -0.54 -10.91
N LEU A 57 7.32 -0.89 -10.39
CA LEU A 57 7.44 -1.66 -9.15
C LEU A 57 7.35 -0.82 -7.88
N ALA A 58 7.60 0.49 -7.96
CA ALA A 58 7.72 1.35 -6.79
C ALA A 58 6.45 1.37 -5.91
N GLY A 59 5.29 1.63 -6.50
CA GLY A 59 4.01 1.60 -5.79
C GLY A 59 3.71 0.25 -5.14
N PRO A 60 3.69 -0.87 -5.91
CA PRO A 60 3.41 -2.20 -5.36
C PRO A 60 4.35 -2.61 -4.22
N VAL A 61 5.66 -2.38 -4.38
CA VAL A 61 6.65 -2.74 -3.36
C VAL A 61 6.49 -1.87 -2.11
N PHE A 62 6.27 -0.56 -2.29
CA PHE A 62 6.05 0.36 -1.18
C PHE A 62 4.79 -0.02 -0.37
N SER A 63 3.65 -0.24 -1.04
CA SER A 63 2.41 -0.61 -0.36
C SER A 63 2.48 -1.97 0.33
N LEU A 64 3.20 -2.94 -0.25
CA LEU A 64 3.44 -4.23 0.40
C LEU A 64 4.27 -4.06 1.68
N ALA A 65 5.35 -3.28 1.61
CA ALA A 65 6.19 -2.98 2.78
C ALA A 65 5.38 -2.24 3.87
N GLN A 66 4.53 -1.29 3.49
CA GLN A 66 3.60 -0.61 4.39
C GLN A 66 2.65 -1.60 5.08
N GLY A 67 2.05 -2.52 4.33
CA GLY A 67 1.16 -3.55 4.86
C GLY A 67 1.87 -4.48 5.86
N VAL A 68 3.08 -4.93 5.53
CA VAL A 68 3.92 -5.74 6.44
C VAL A 68 4.25 -4.95 7.71
N ALA A 69 4.65 -3.68 7.59
CA ALA A 69 4.94 -2.84 8.74
C ALA A 69 3.72 -2.66 9.65
N ALA A 70 2.54 -2.40 9.06
CA ALA A 70 1.29 -2.29 9.80
C ALA A 70 0.93 -3.61 10.53
N LEU A 71 1.11 -4.76 9.87
CA LEU A 71 0.90 -6.07 10.49
C LEU A 71 1.86 -6.32 11.66
N VAL A 72 3.14 -6.00 11.50
CA VAL A 72 4.14 -6.13 12.58
C VAL A 72 3.78 -5.24 13.76
N LEU A 73 3.45 -3.97 13.53
CA LEU A 73 3.04 -3.05 14.61
C LEU A 73 1.78 -3.54 15.33
N ALA A 74 0.79 -4.02 14.56
CA ALA A 74 -0.44 -4.55 15.12
C ALA A 74 -0.21 -5.85 15.90
N ALA A 75 0.71 -6.71 15.47
CA ALA A 75 1.11 -7.91 16.20
C ALA A 75 1.82 -7.57 17.52
N ARG A 76 2.65 -6.52 17.53
CA ARG A 76 3.36 -6.07 18.74
C ARG A 76 2.43 -5.41 19.77
N GLY A 77 1.40 -4.70 19.32
CA GLY A 77 0.41 -4.07 20.21
C GLY A 77 -0.61 -5.05 20.81
N ARG A 78 -0.67 -6.29 20.33
CA ARG A 78 -1.59 -7.33 20.80
C ARG A 78 -0.84 -8.40 21.57
N SER A 79 -0.48 -8.10 22.84
CA SER A 79 0.15 -9.05 23.78
C SER A 79 -0.82 -10.14 24.29
N THR A 80 -1.61 -10.76 23.42
CA THR A 80 -2.45 -11.93 23.72
C THR A 80 -2.47 -12.90 22.53
N GLY A 81 -1.46 -13.77 22.45
CA GLY A 81 -1.50 -15.08 21.77
C GLY A 81 -1.54 -15.12 20.22
N PRO A 82 -0.80 -16.05 19.57
CA PRO A 82 -0.75 -16.18 18.10
C PRO A 82 -1.96 -16.90 17.46
N GLY A 83 -3.09 -17.02 18.16
CA GLY A 83 -4.23 -17.87 17.75
C GLY A 83 -5.13 -17.37 16.60
N PRO A 84 -5.44 -16.07 16.44
CA PRO A 84 -6.55 -15.69 15.56
C PRO A 84 -6.20 -15.41 14.08
N TYR A 85 -4.92 -15.27 13.71
CA TYR A 85 -4.58 -14.82 12.34
C TYR A 85 -4.75 -15.89 11.26
N LEU A 86 -4.65 -17.18 11.60
CA LEU A 86 -4.99 -18.28 10.69
C LEU A 86 -6.50 -18.54 10.61
N GLY A 87 -7.27 -18.14 11.64
CA GLY A 87 -8.72 -18.36 11.71
C GLY A 87 -9.53 -17.42 10.81
N CYS A 88 -9.09 -16.18 10.60
CA CYS A 88 -9.83 -15.22 9.77
C CYS A 88 -9.73 -15.48 8.26
N PHE A 89 -8.70 -16.20 7.79
CA PHE A 89 -8.60 -16.58 6.37
C PHE A 89 -9.35 -17.89 6.06
N TRP A 90 -9.55 -18.76 7.07
CA TRP A 90 -10.27 -20.04 6.91
C TRP A 90 -11.76 -19.96 7.27
N GLY A 91 -12.16 -19.03 8.14
CA GLY A 91 -13.54 -18.90 8.64
C GLY A 91 -14.58 -18.44 7.62
N TYR A 92 -14.18 -18.03 6.41
CA TYR A 92 -15.09 -17.62 5.32
C TYR A 92 -15.41 -18.76 4.34
N SER A 93 -14.86 -19.97 4.51
CA SER A 93 -15.11 -21.11 3.60
C SER A 93 -16.10 -22.14 4.15
N ALA A 94 -16.87 -21.81 5.20
CA ALA A 94 -17.81 -22.73 5.84
C ALA A 94 -19.22 -22.15 6.06
N LEU A 95 -19.65 -21.20 5.24
CA LEU A 95 -21.05 -20.76 5.15
C LEU A 95 -21.48 -20.70 3.68
#